data_AF-A0A3C1NGY4-F1
#
_entry.id   AF-A0A3C1NGY4-F1
#
_cell.length_a   1.000
_cell.length_b   1.000
_cell.length_c   1.000
_cell.angle_alpha   90.00
_cell.angle_beta   90.00
_cell.angle_gamma   90.00
#
_symmetry.space_group_name_H-M   'P 1'
#
loop_
_entity.id
_entity.type
_entity.pdbx_description
1 polymer ?
#
loop_
_entity_poly.entity_id
_entity_poly.type
_entity_poly.pdbx_seq_one_letter_code
_entity_poly.pdbx_strand_id
1 'polypeptide(L)'
;MEKDAPVAADRWPRGGIVEHGRLAMLGGWWITFALAIVFLWFGSLKFTAYEESGVAGFIMNSPLIGWLHGVFGIAGGAKFLGVFEILTGLLIAARVIDPRLSIIGGAMGMITFFITPTLMLSTPGVIQPGFEGPFALSPMPGQFLLKDLISFGACLWVLGTSLAEARARRRVS
;
A
#
# COMPACT_ATOMS: atom_id res chain seq x y z
N MET A 1 50.34 -8.39 -20.52
CA MET A 1 49.39 -9.15 -19.70
C MET A 1 48.87 -8.18 -18.66
N GLU A 2 47.92 -7.35 -19.07
CA GLU A 2 47.35 -6.31 -18.21
C GLU A 2 46.26 -6.97 -17.39
N LYS A 3 46.42 -6.96 -16.07
CA LYS A 3 45.54 -7.65 -15.14
C LYS A 3 44.31 -6.77 -14.95
N ASP A 4 43.18 -7.22 -15.51
CA ASP A 4 41.87 -6.59 -15.36
C ASP A 4 41.63 -6.19 -13.89
N ALA A 5 41.52 -4.88 -13.66
CA ALA A 5 41.05 -4.37 -12.38
C ALA A 5 39.58 -4.82 -12.18
N PRO A 6 39.18 -5.26 -10.97
CA PRO A 6 37.82 -5.71 -10.75
C PRO A 6 36.84 -4.56 -11.02
N VAL A 7 35.85 -4.83 -11.86
CA VAL A 7 34.69 -3.97 -12.10
C VAL A 7 34.11 -3.59 -10.74
N ALA A 8 34.17 -2.29 -10.40
CA ALA A 8 33.66 -1.76 -9.14
C ALA A 8 32.17 -2.12 -8.97
N ALA A 9 31.92 -3.16 -8.17
CA ALA A 9 30.62 -3.66 -7.82
C ALA A 9 30.00 -2.80 -6.70
N ASP A 10 29.72 -1.52 -6.96
CA ASP A 10 28.96 -0.70 -6.01
C ASP A 10 28.27 0.56 -6.59
N ARG A 11 27.84 0.58 -7.86
CA ARG A 11 27.11 1.74 -8.41
C ARG A 11 25.63 1.81 -8.02
N TRP A 12 25.27 1.50 -6.78
CA TRP A 12 23.98 2.01 -6.27
C TRP A 12 24.19 3.50 -5.97
N PRO A 13 23.39 4.43 -6.53
CA PRO A 13 23.56 5.86 -6.28
C PRO A 13 23.39 6.15 -4.77
N ARG A 14 24.51 6.26 -4.06
CA ARG A 14 24.53 6.64 -2.66
C ARG A 14 24.55 8.17 -2.60
N GLY A 15 23.39 8.74 -2.36
CA GLY A 15 23.26 10.14 -1.96
C GLY A 15 22.95 11.08 -3.12
N GLY A 16 21.99 11.97 -2.87
CA GLY A 16 21.41 12.88 -3.86
C GLY A 16 20.05 12.38 -4.28
N ILE A 17 19.01 13.14 -3.95
CA ILE A 17 17.74 13.08 -4.67
C ILE A 17 18.16 13.19 -6.14
N VAL A 18 18.04 12.10 -6.90
CA VAL A 18 18.34 12.07 -8.35
C VAL A 18 17.75 13.34 -8.94
N GLU A 19 18.44 14.08 -9.81
CA GLU A 19 17.76 15.16 -10.53
C GLU A 19 16.59 14.53 -11.27
N HIS A 20 15.38 14.68 -10.73
CA HIS A 20 14.22 14.02 -11.27
C HIS A 20 13.88 14.82 -12.52
N GLY A 21 14.21 14.28 -13.69
CA GLY A 21 13.65 14.79 -14.94
C GLY A 21 12.13 14.91 -14.78
N ARG A 22 11.50 15.86 -15.50
CA ARG A 22 10.06 16.19 -15.37
C ARG A 22 9.15 14.95 -15.30
N LEU A 23 9.48 13.90 -16.05
CA LEU A 23 8.76 12.61 -16.05
C LEU A 23 8.76 11.90 -14.69
N ALA A 24 9.87 11.90 -13.96
CA ALA A 24 9.96 11.24 -12.65
C ALA A 24 9.18 12.00 -11.58
N MET A 25 9.13 13.34 -11.66
CA MET A 25 8.25 14.15 -10.82
C MET A 25 6.78 13.86 -11.10
N LEU A 26 6.38 13.82 -12.37
CA LEU A 26 5.02 13.48 -12.79
C LEU A 26 4.64 12.07 -12.32
N GLY A 27 5.53 11.09 -12.47
CA GLY A 27 5.31 9.73 -11.99
C GLY A 27 5.12 9.66 -10.48
N GLY A 28 5.88 10.44 -9.71
CA GLY A 28 5.73 10.54 -8.27
C GLY A 28 4.38 11.11 -7.82
N TRP A 29 3.93 12.18 -8.48
CA TRP A 29 2.59 12.74 -8.25
C TRP A 29 1.50 11.77 -8.68
N TRP A 30 1.67 11.08 -9.81
CA TRP A 30 0.73 10.06 -10.27
C TRP A 30 0.55 8.95 -9.24
N ILE A 31 1.65 8.38 -8.72
CA ILE A 31 1.59 7.35 -7.67
C ILE A 31 0.85 7.86 -6.43
N THR A 32 1.15 9.09 -6.00
CA THR A 32 0.53 9.69 -4.81
C THR A 32 -0.98 9.83 -4.99
N PHE A 33 -1.44 10.40 -6.11
CA PHE A 33 -2.88 10.58 -6.36
C PHE A 33 -3.58 9.27 -6.66
N ALA A 34 -2.95 8.35 -7.39
CA ALA A 34 -3.50 7.02 -7.63
C ALA A 34 -3.72 6.27 -6.32
N LEU A 35 -2.75 6.29 -5.40
CA LEU A 35 -2.93 5.72 -4.06
C LEU A 35 -4.08 6.37 -3.30
N ALA A 36 -4.15 7.70 -3.28
CA ALA A 36 -5.23 8.41 -2.62
C ALA A 36 -6.60 8.01 -3.18
N ILE A 37 -6.74 7.98 -4.51
CA ILE A 37 -7.98 7.58 -5.19
C ILE A 37 -8.35 6.14 -4.83
N VAL A 38 -7.40 5.20 -4.89
CA VAL A 38 -7.66 3.79 -4.57
C VAL A 38 -8.14 3.63 -3.13
N PHE A 39 -7.49 4.29 -2.16
CA PHE A 39 -7.89 4.26 -0.76
C PHE A 39 -9.28 4.86 -0.53
N LEU A 40 -9.56 6.02 -1.12
CA LEU A 40 -10.86 6.66 -1.03
C LEU A 40 -11.96 5.80 -1.65
N TRP A 41 -11.68 5.20 -2.80
CA TRP A 41 -12.64 4.36 -3.52
C TRP A 41 -12.94 3.08 -2.75
N PHE A 42 -11.92 2.30 -2.39
CA PHE A 42 -12.10 1.05 -1.64
C PHE A 42 -12.70 1.30 -0.26
N GLY A 43 -12.26 2.34 0.43
CA GLY A 43 -12.83 2.73 1.72
C GLY A 43 -14.30 3.11 1.63
N SER A 44 -14.69 3.85 0.58
CA SER A 44 -16.09 4.20 0.33
C SER A 44 -16.96 2.98 0.02
N LEU A 45 -16.44 2.00 -0.72
CA LEU A 45 -17.16 0.77 -1.04
C LEU A 45 -17.50 -0.06 0.20
N LYS A 46 -16.70 0.02 1.29
CA LYS A 46 -16.97 -0.69 2.56
C LYS A 46 -18.28 -0.29 3.25
N PHE A 47 -18.90 0.81 2.84
CA PHE A 47 -20.19 1.26 3.36
C PHE A 47 -21.39 0.72 2.56
N THR A 48 -21.14 -0.07 1.53
CA THR A 48 -22.17 -0.67 0.67
C THR A 48 -22.45 -2.12 1.07
N ALA A 49 -23.72 -2.54 0.97
CA ALA A 49 -24.10 -3.94 1.23
C ALA A 49 -23.41 -4.93 0.27
N TYR A 50 -23.03 -4.47 -0.93
CA TYR A 50 -22.24 -5.23 -1.88
C TYR A 50 -20.93 -5.72 -1.22
N GLU A 51 -20.19 -4.81 -0.59
CA GLU A 51 -18.85 -5.09 -0.11
C GLU A 51 -18.79 -5.69 1.31
N GLU A 52 -19.92 -5.72 2.02
CA GLU A 52 -20.04 -6.46 3.28
C GLU A 52 -19.75 -7.96 3.08
N SER A 53 -20.28 -8.54 1.99
CA SER A 53 -20.07 -9.95 1.65
C SER A 53 -18.67 -10.22 1.08
N GLY A 54 -18.13 -9.30 0.27
CA GLY A 54 -16.79 -9.42 -0.31
C GLY A 54 -15.67 -9.38 0.73
N VAL A 55 -15.88 -8.64 1.82
CA VAL A 55 -14.88 -8.47 2.90
C VAL A 55 -15.04 -9.48 4.02
N ALA A 56 -16.21 -10.11 4.15
CA ALA A 56 -16.48 -11.11 5.18
C ALA A 56 -15.41 -12.20 5.22
N GLY A 57 -15.08 -12.77 4.05
CA GLY A 57 -14.05 -13.81 3.92
C GLY A 57 -12.66 -13.37 4.39
N PHE A 58 -12.30 -12.10 4.14
CA PHE A 58 -11.02 -11.56 4.58
C PHE A 58 -10.97 -11.29 6.08
N ILE A 59 -12.03 -10.70 6.65
CA ILE A 59 -12.07 -10.43 8.09
C ILE A 59 -12.07 -11.75 8.85
N MET A 60 -12.97 -12.69 8.52
CA MET A 60 -13.13 -13.94 9.28
C MET A 60 -11.87 -14.80 9.29
N ASN A 61 -11.08 -14.77 8.22
CA ASN A 61 -9.88 -15.57 8.09
C ASN A 61 -8.60 -14.80 8.39
N SER A 62 -8.65 -13.52 8.81
CA SER A 62 -7.43 -12.76 9.05
C SER A 62 -6.82 -13.03 10.43
N PRO A 63 -5.51 -13.31 10.52
CA PRO A 63 -4.81 -13.42 11.79
C PRO A 63 -4.74 -12.09 12.56
N LEU A 64 -4.71 -10.96 11.84
CA LEU A 64 -4.45 -9.63 12.42
C LEU A 64 -5.73 -8.80 12.62
N ILE A 65 -6.73 -8.96 11.75
CA ILE A 65 -7.97 -8.18 11.82
C ILE A 65 -9.22 -9.02 12.12
N GLY A 66 -9.08 -10.34 12.35
CA GLY A 66 -10.22 -11.22 12.61
C GLY A 66 -11.00 -10.89 13.88
N TRP A 67 -10.37 -10.22 14.85
CA TRP A 67 -11.04 -9.72 16.05
C TRP A 67 -12.15 -8.69 15.76
N LEU A 68 -12.09 -7.98 14.62
CA LEU A 68 -13.11 -7.00 14.24
C LEU A 68 -14.49 -7.63 14.12
N HIS A 69 -14.56 -8.87 13.64
CA HIS A 69 -15.82 -9.61 13.56
C HIS A 69 -16.45 -9.83 14.95
N GLY A 70 -15.63 -10.15 15.96
CA GLY A 70 -16.13 -10.38 17.32
C GLY A 70 -16.61 -9.11 18.02
N VAL A 71 -16.02 -7.95 17.71
CA VAL A 71 -16.36 -6.67 18.38
C VAL A 71 -17.46 -5.91 17.66
N PHE A 72 -17.42 -5.86 16.32
CA PHE A 72 -18.30 -5.02 15.50
C PHE A 72 -19.22 -5.80 14.57
N GLY A 73 -19.12 -7.13 14.52
CA GLY A 73 -19.71 -7.93 13.46
C GLY A 73 -19.04 -7.68 12.10
N ILE A 74 -19.50 -8.38 11.06
CA ILE A 74 -18.92 -8.24 9.71
C ILE A 74 -19.17 -6.85 9.14
N ALA A 75 -20.42 -6.38 9.17
CA ALA A 75 -20.80 -5.08 8.62
C ALA A 75 -20.12 -3.91 9.36
N GLY A 76 -20.04 -3.98 10.70
CA GLY A 76 -19.35 -2.97 11.49
C GLY A 76 -17.84 -3.01 11.27
N GLY A 77 -17.24 -4.20 11.18
CA GLY A 77 -15.82 -4.38 10.87
C GLY A 77 -15.44 -3.85 9.48
N ALA A 78 -16.29 -4.07 8.47
CA ALA A 78 -16.09 -3.51 7.13
C ALA A 78 -16.10 -1.98 7.16
N LYS A 79 -17.12 -1.37 7.79
CA LYS A 79 -17.22 0.10 7.94
C LYS A 79 -16.04 0.68 8.70
N PHE A 80 -15.57 0.00 9.76
CA PHE A 80 -14.39 0.40 10.52
C PHE A 80 -13.15 0.47 9.61
N LEU A 81 -12.88 -0.57 8.83
CA LEU A 81 -11.79 -0.56 7.84
C LEU A 81 -11.99 0.56 6.80
N GLY A 82 -13.23 0.78 6.36
CA GLY A 82 -13.57 1.83 5.40
C GLY A 82 -13.20 3.23 5.90
N VAL A 83 -13.44 3.53 7.18
CA VAL A 83 -12.99 4.80 7.79
C VAL A 83 -11.47 4.95 7.73
N PHE A 84 -10.72 3.88 8.07
CA PHE A 84 -9.26 3.91 8.02
C PHE A 84 -8.73 4.09 6.59
N GLU A 85 -9.33 3.42 5.61
CA GLU A 85 -8.96 3.55 4.20
C GLU A 85 -9.25 4.97 3.68
N ILE A 86 -10.42 5.53 3.97
CA ILE A 86 -10.77 6.91 3.59
C ILE A 86 -9.80 7.91 4.23
N LEU A 87 -9.56 7.79 5.54
CA LEU A 87 -8.64 8.67 6.27
C LEU A 87 -7.23 8.60 5.68
N THR A 88 -6.76 7.39 5.35
CA THR A 88 -5.47 7.17 4.69
C THR A 88 -5.41 7.91 3.35
N GLY A 89 -6.42 7.74 2.50
CA GLY A 89 -6.50 8.39 1.20
C GLY A 89 -6.53 9.92 1.29
N LEU A 90 -7.29 10.48 2.24
CA LEU A 90 -7.33 11.92 2.50
C LEU A 90 -5.98 12.47 2.96
N LEU A 91 -5.30 11.77 3.87
CA LEU A 91 -3.98 12.18 4.36
C LEU A 91 -2.91 12.13 3.27
N ILE A 92 -2.94 11.12 2.40
CA ILE A 92 -2.06 11.04 1.22
C ILE A 92 -2.36 12.20 0.26
N ALA A 93 -3.63 12.47 -0.05
CA ALA A 93 -4.03 13.59 -0.92
C ALA A 93 -3.62 14.95 -0.34
N ALA A 94 -3.68 15.11 0.99
CA ALA A 94 -3.30 16.32 1.69
C ALA A 94 -1.80 16.67 1.58
N ARG A 95 -0.99 15.83 0.92
CA ARG A 95 0.40 16.15 0.54
C ARG A 95 0.54 17.51 -0.14
N VAL A 96 -0.44 17.89 -0.96
CA VAL A 96 -0.43 19.17 -1.70
C VAL A 96 -0.47 20.38 -0.76
N ILE A 97 -1.00 20.22 0.46
CA ILE A 97 -1.08 21.26 1.47
C ILE A 97 0.17 21.19 2.37
N ASP A 98 0.39 20.05 3.03
CA ASP A 98 1.54 19.82 3.88
C ASP A 98 2.05 18.37 3.72
N PRO A 99 3.32 18.16 3.32
CA PRO A 99 3.89 16.82 3.19
C PRO A 99 3.85 16.04 4.52
N ARG A 100 3.77 16.69 5.68
CA ARG A 100 3.67 16.01 6.99
C ARG A 100 2.39 15.19 7.13
N LEU A 101 1.28 15.64 6.56
CA LEU A 101 0.02 14.89 6.57
C LEU A 101 0.16 13.60 5.75
N SER A 102 0.83 13.71 4.61
CA SER A 102 1.13 12.58 3.72
C SER A 102 2.09 11.56 4.34
N ILE A 103 2.96 11.95 5.28
CA ILE A 103 3.77 11.00 6.07
C ILE A 103 2.86 10.05 6.86
N ILE A 104 1.84 10.60 7.52
CA ILE A 104 0.88 9.82 8.32
C ILE A 104 0.07 8.90 7.39
N GLY A 105 -0.44 9.44 6.28
CA GLY A 105 -1.16 8.65 5.27
C GLY A 105 -0.31 7.52 4.69
N GLY A 106 0.95 7.79 4.33
CA GLY A 106 1.87 6.76 3.85
C GLY A 106 2.14 5.67 4.89
N ALA A 107 2.28 6.03 6.17
CA ALA A 107 2.49 5.06 7.25
C ALA A 107 1.24 4.20 7.48
N MET A 108 0.06 4.81 7.49
CA MET A 108 -1.22 4.07 7.60
C MET A 108 -1.40 3.11 6.43
N GLY A 109 -1.12 3.56 5.19
CA GLY A 109 -1.22 2.71 4.00
C GLY A 109 -0.24 1.55 4.02
N MET A 110 0.99 1.76 4.53
CA MET A 110 1.94 0.67 4.75
C MET A 110 1.40 -0.38 5.73
N ILE A 111 0.77 0.05 6.84
CA ILE A 111 0.18 -0.89 7.80
C ILE A 111 -0.92 -1.72 7.12
N THR A 112 -1.82 -1.07 6.37
CA THR A 112 -2.88 -1.76 5.62
C THR A 112 -2.29 -2.81 4.68
N PHE A 113 -1.37 -2.41 3.80
CA PHE A 113 -0.75 -3.33 2.82
C PHE A 113 0.29 -4.28 3.40
N PHE A 114 0.65 -4.14 4.66
CA PHE A 114 1.40 -5.16 5.39
C PHE A 114 0.48 -6.26 5.92
N ILE A 115 -0.75 -5.89 6.32
CA ILE A 115 -1.76 -6.85 6.77
C ILE A 115 -2.27 -7.67 5.59
N THR A 116 -2.53 -7.07 4.43
CA THR A 116 -3.21 -7.78 3.32
C THR A 116 -2.47 -9.03 2.81
N PRO A 117 -1.13 -9.04 2.65
CA PRO A 117 -0.39 -10.24 2.28
C PRO A 117 -0.51 -11.38 3.30
N THR A 118 -0.75 -11.09 4.58
CA THR A 118 -0.98 -12.16 5.58
C THR A 118 -2.25 -12.97 5.27
N LEU A 119 -3.20 -12.37 4.55
CA LEU A 119 -4.42 -13.05 4.09
C LEU A 119 -4.13 -14.13 3.05
N MET A 120 -3.00 -14.06 2.33
CA MET A 120 -2.61 -15.13 1.40
C MET A 120 -2.37 -16.46 2.13
N LEU A 121 -1.98 -16.39 3.41
CA LEU A 121 -1.67 -17.58 4.22
C LEU A 121 -2.91 -18.18 4.86
N SER A 122 -3.94 -17.38 5.11
CA SER A 122 -5.08 -17.77 5.94
C SER A 122 -6.41 -17.80 5.22
N THR A 123 -6.55 -17.13 4.07
CA THR A 123 -7.82 -17.05 3.34
C THR A 123 -8.02 -18.27 2.43
N PRO A 124 -9.14 -19.00 2.55
CA PRO A 124 -9.46 -20.08 1.62
C PRO A 124 -9.57 -19.58 0.17
N GLY A 125 -9.21 -20.43 -0.79
CA GLY A 125 -9.34 -20.13 -2.22
C GLY A 125 -8.23 -19.26 -2.81
N VAL A 126 -7.19 -18.89 -2.05
CA VAL A 126 -5.99 -18.19 -2.59
C VAL A 126 -5.33 -19.01 -3.70
N ILE A 127 -5.28 -20.33 -3.53
CA ILE A 127 -4.74 -21.25 -4.54
C ILE A 127 -5.85 -21.69 -5.48
N GLN A 128 -5.58 -21.62 -6.79
CA GLN A 128 -6.51 -22.04 -7.85
C GLN A 128 -6.67 -23.57 -7.84
N PRO A 129 -7.90 -24.10 -7.65
CA PRO A 129 -8.12 -25.54 -7.73
C PRO A 129 -7.76 -26.09 -9.13
N GLY A 130 -7.09 -27.24 -9.16
CA GLY A 130 -6.73 -27.94 -10.40
C GLY A 130 -5.50 -27.38 -11.12
N PHE A 131 -4.82 -26.39 -10.55
CA PHE A 131 -3.55 -25.87 -11.07
C PHE A 131 -2.50 -25.92 -9.96
N GLU A 132 -1.41 -26.65 -10.20
CA GLU A 132 -0.35 -26.89 -9.21
C GLU A 132 0.90 -26.05 -9.53
N GLY A 133 1.64 -25.67 -8.48
CA GLY A 133 2.93 -24.97 -8.60
C GLY A 133 2.97 -23.59 -7.93
N PRO A 134 4.14 -22.94 -7.93
CA PRO A 134 4.39 -21.72 -7.15
C PRO A 134 3.59 -20.49 -7.63
N PHE A 135 3.02 -20.55 -8.84
CA PHE A 135 2.22 -19.47 -9.43
C PHE A 135 0.72 -19.75 -9.42
N ALA A 136 0.26 -20.74 -8.65
CA ALA A 136 -1.12 -21.18 -8.65
C ALA A 136 -2.09 -20.28 -7.88
N LEU A 137 -2.10 -18.97 -8.18
CA LEU A 137 -2.99 -18.01 -7.54
C LEU A 137 -4.31 -17.87 -8.30
N SER A 138 -5.41 -17.99 -7.58
CA SER A 138 -6.74 -17.69 -8.10
C SER A 138 -6.86 -16.21 -8.49
N PRO A 139 -7.68 -15.85 -9.50
CA PRO A 139 -7.93 -14.45 -9.83
C PRO A 139 -8.44 -13.64 -8.62
N MET A 140 -9.34 -14.25 -7.85
CA MET A 140 -9.80 -13.76 -6.54
C MET A 140 -9.81 -14.93 -5.55
N PRO A 141 -9.24 -14.79 -4.34
CA PRO A 141 -8.52 -13.62 -3.83
C PRO A 141 -7.02 -13.57 -4.20
N GLY A 142 -6.40 -14.62 -4.74
CA GLY A 142 -4.94 -14.77 -4.78
C GLY A 142 -4.18 -13.64 -5.49
N GLN A 143 -4.49 -13.39 -6.76
CA GLN A 143 -3.84 -12.35 -7.57
C GLN A 143 -4.18 -10.95 -7.07
N PHE A 144 -5.39 -10.75 -6.54
CA PHE A 144 -5.80 -9.49 -5.92
C PHE A 144 -4.99 -9.15 -4.68
N LEU A 145 -4.62 -10.13 -3.86
CA LEU A 145 -3.75 -9.91 -2.70
C LEU A 145 -2.29 -9.69 -3.12
N LEU A 146 -1.83 -10.35 -4.19
CA LEU A 146 -0.44 -10.23 -4.65
C LEU A 146 -0.08 -8.79 -5.07
N LYS A 147 -1.00 -8.08 -5.73
CA LYS A 147 -0.76 -6.69 -6.17
C LYS A 147 -0.50 -5.73 -5.00
N ASP A 148 -0.90 -6.08 -3.78
CA ASP A 148 -0.76 -5.20 -2.62
C ASP A 148 0.70 -5.04 -2.19
N LEU A 149 1.62 -5.91 -2.63
CA LEU A 149 3.06 -5.69 -2.48
C LEU A 149 3.53 -4.42 -3.21
N ILE A 150 2.95 -4.13 -4.38
CA ILE A 150 3.23 -2.91 -5.14
C ILE A 150 2.70 -1.70 -4.36
N SER A 151 1.49 -1.81 -3.82
CA SER A 151 0.85 -0.76 -3.05
C SER A 151 1.60 -0.46 -1.75
N PHE A 152 2.16 -1.48 -1.08
CA PHE A 152 3.06 -1.31 0.05
C PHE A 152 4.30 -0.50 -0.34
N GLY A 153 4.97 -0.89 -1.43
CA GLY A 153 6.13 -0.16 -1.96
C GLY A 153 5.82 1.29 -2.32
N ALA A 154 4.65 1.52 -2.91
CA ALA A 154 4.16 2.86 -3.25
C ALA A 154 3.91 3.71 -1.99
N CYS A 155 3.32 3.14 -0.93
CA CYS A 155 3.11 3.83 0.34
C CYS A 155 4.44 4.17 1.02
N LEU A 156 5.41 3.24 1.01
CA LEU A 156 6.77 3.47 1.50
C LEU A 156 7.46 4.59 0.73
N TRP A 157 7.30 4.63 -0.59
CA TRP A 157 7.83 5.69 -1.44
C TRP A 157 7.19 7.06 -1.12
N VAL A 158 5.85 7.11 -0.97
CA VAL A 158 5.13 8.34 -0.57
C VAL A 158 5.61 8.82 0.79
N LEU A 159 5.74 7.93 1.78
CA LEU A 159 6.25 8.25 3.11
C LEU A 159 7.67 8.84 3.05
N GLY A 160 8.58 8.15 2.36
CA GLY A 160 9.98 8.55 2.27
C GLY A 160 10.16 9.90 1.57
N THR A 161 9.46 10.12 0.45
CA THR A 161 9.52 11.39 -0.28
C THR A 161 8.87 12.54 0.48
N SER A 162 7.75 12.28 1.16
CA SER A 162 7.09 13.30 2.02
C SER A 162 7.98 13.69 3.21
N LEU A 163 8.69 12.73 3.80
CA LEU A 163 9.64 13.00 4.89
C LEU A 163 10.84 13.84 4.42
N ALA A 164 11.38 13.53 3.24
CA ALA A 164 12.46 14.31 2.64
C ALA A 164 12.03 15.77 2.38
N GLU A 165 10.83 15.96 1.82
CA GLU A 165 10.27 17.28 1.53
C GLU A 165 10.00 18.08 2.82
N ALA A 166 9.40 17.45 3.83
CA ALA A 166 9.14 18.10 5.13
C ALA A 166 10.43 18.55 5.83
N ARG A 167 11.52 17.78 5.71
CA ARG A 167 12.85 18.14 6.22
C ARG A 167 13.48 19.29 5.44
N ALA A 168 13.30 19.32 4.11
CA ALA A 168 13.79 20.41 3.28
C ALA A 168 13.08 21.73 3.61
N ARG A 169 11.75 21.74 3.76
CA ARG A 169 10.98 22.93 4.16
C ARG A 169 11.43 23.51 5.50
N ARG A 170 11.78 22.66 6.48
CA ARG A 170 12.29 23.09 7.81
C ARG A 170 13.68 23.74 7.77
N ARG A 171 14.50 23.46 6.76
CA ARG A 171 15.84 24.05 6.66
C ARG A 171 15.83 25.48 6.09
N VAL A 172 14.70 25.88 5.50
CA VAL A 172 14.54 27.17 4.81
C VAL A 172 13.74 28.17 5.67
N SER A 173 13.07 27.70 6.72
CA SER A 173 12.35 28.51 7.72
C SER A 173 13.22 28.87 8.90
#